data_AF-A0A2P2C4R4-F1
#
_entry.id   AF-A0A2P2C4R4-F1
#
_cell.length_a   1.000
_cell.length_b   1.000
_cell.length_c   1.000
_cell.angle_alpha   90.00
_cell.angle_beta   90.00
_cell.angle_gamma   90.00
#
_symmetry.space_group_name_H-M   'P 1'
#
loop_
_entity.id
_entity.type
_entity.pdbx_description
1 polymer ?
#
loop_
_entity_poly.entity_id
_entity_poly.type
_entity_poly.pdbx_seq_one_letter_code
_entity_poly.pdbx_strand_id
1 'polypeptide(L)'
;MRAVSAVDGFQRRHPVLGFPLAVVYKYFDDQGPYLASALTYYAFIAIFPLMLLGTSILGLILRGEPQWQEQILNSALSQFPIIGDELGRPEGLQGSVAGVAVGATAALYGAMGLGQALQNTQHVAWSVPRNSRPNPVYARVKTLILLVTAGFSLLAVSIVSTVASTTDVFTEVLGSGIKYLLPLLTIAVVGTFLTMLFRFAATDQHSFRRSAPGGYTLAVMWQLLQLAGAAYVDNVLVDTSSMTKTFGLVLGLIGFLWIGAVMAVLAMEINVVGARRLWPRALLTPFTDNVELTDADRRAYAAYARMQRHKGFEKVSVVWEPGPAERRHRTEHEPEHEHEPVEGDRA
;
A
#
# COMPACT_ATOMS: atom_id res chain seq x y z
N MET A 1 0.93 -22.36 28.31
CA MET A 1 0.76 -23.11 27.03
C MET A 1 -0.69 -23.46 26.72
N ARG A 2 -1.48 -24.05 27.64
CA ARG A 2 -2.90 -24.45 27.39
C ARG A 2 -3.83 -23.34 26.88
N ALA A 3 -3.71 -22.11 27.38
CA ALA A 3 -4.52 -20.99 26.92
C ALA A 3 -4.19 -20.59 25.46
N VAL A 4 -2.91 -20.59 25.11
CA VAL A 4 -2.44 -20.25 23.75
C VAL A 4 -2.87 -21.31 22.73
N SER A 5 -2.77 -22.60 23.09
CA SER A 5 -3.26 -23.68 22.23
C SER A 5 -4.79 -23.67 22.06
N ALA A 6 -5.53 -23.23 23.08
CA ALA A 6 -6.98 -23.07 22.99
C ALA A 6 -7.37 -21.90 22.07
N VAL A 7 -6.65 -20.77 22.15
CA VAL A 7 -6.84 -19.61 21.27
C VAL A 7 -6.45 -19.95 19.83
N ASP A 8 -5.34 -20.66 19.62
CA ASP A 8 -4.91 -21.13 18.30
C ASP A 8 -5.94 -22.10 17.69
N GLY A 9 -6.43 -23.07 18.47
CA GLY A 9 -7.50 -23.96 18.04
C GLY A 9 -8.82 -23.23 17.72
N PHE A 10 -9.16 -22.19 18.48
CA PHE A 10 -10.34 -21.37 18.22
C PHE A 10 -10.19 -20.54 16.95
N GLN A 11 -9.04 -19.91 16.73
CA GLN A 11 -8.73 -19.16 15.51
C GLN A 11 -8.72 -20.05 14.26
N ARG A 12 -8.18 -21.27 14.36
CA ARG A 12 -8.18 -22.25 13.25
C ARG A 12 -9.60 -22.67 12.86
N ARG A 13 -10.51 -22.76 13.83
CA ARG A 13 -11.93 -23.08 13.60
C ARG A 13 -12.75 -21.89 13.09
N HIS A 14 -12.31 -20.66 13.36
CA HIS A 14 -13.01 -19.42 12.95
C HIS A 14 -12.20 -18.64 11.91
N PRO A 15 -12.37 -18.95 10.61
CA PRO A 15 -11.56 -18.36 9.53
C PRO A 15 -11.67 -16.82 9.45
N VAL A 16 -12.77 -16.25 9.96
CA VAL A 16 -12.98 -14.79 10.05
C VAL A 16 -11.93 -14.09 10.92
N LEU A 17 -11.45 -14.75 11.98
CA LEU A 17 -10.38 -14.23 12.84
C LEU A 17 -8.99 -14.58 12.30
N GLY A 18 -8.88 -15.70 11.59
CA GLY A 18 -7.62 -16.12 10.98
C GLY A 18 -7.14 -15.22 9.84
N PHE A 19 -8.07 -14.60 9.11
CA PHE A 19 -7.73 -13.74 7.97
C PHE A 19 -6.99 -12.45 8.36
N PRO A 20 -7.50 -11.59 9.28
CA PRO A 20 -6.77 -10.39 9.71
C PRO A 20 -5.41 -10.72 10.35
N LEU A 21 -5.35 -11.80 11.14
CA LEU A 21 -4.09 -12.26 11.74
C LEU A 21 -3.07 -12.64 10.66
N ALA A 22 -3.49 -13.38 9.63
CA ALA A 22 -2.62 -13.75 8.52
C ALA A 22 -2.08 -12.54 7.75
N VAL A 23 -2.89 -11.50 7.57
CA VAL A 23 -2.48 -10.21 6.97
C VAL A 23 -1.41 -9.55 7.81
N VAL A 24 -1.60 -9.45 9.13
CA VAL A 24 -0.61 -8.84 10.03
C VAL A 24 0.70 -9.64 10.02
N TYR A 25 0.64 -10.97 10.08
CA TYR A 25 1.84 -11.79 10.05
C TYR A 25 2.58 -11.65 8.74
N LYS A 26 1.86 -11.66 7.61
CA LYS A 26 2.47 -11.43 6.32
C LYS A 26 3.11 -10.05 6.20
N TYR A 27 2.44 -9.01 6.70
CA TYR A 27 2.97 -7.65 6.75
C TYR A 27 4.31 -7.58 7.49
N PHE A 28 4.46 -8.28 8.61
CA PHE A 28 5.74 -8.32 9.32
C PHE A 28 6.78 -9.22 8.64
N ASP A 29 6.37 -10.40 8.14
CA ASP A 29 7.25 -11.33 7.40
C ASP A 29 7.91 -10.66 6.18
N ASP A 30 7.14 -9.85 5.45
CA ASP A 30 7.61 -9.13 4.25
C ASP A 30 8.35 -7.83 4.56
N GLN A 31 8.64 -7.54 5.84
CA GLN A 31 9.25 -6.30 6.29
C GLN A 31 8.42 -5.06 5.93
N GLY A 32 7.10 -5.15 6.06
CA GLY A 32 6.12 -4.10 5.76
C GLY A 32 6.46 -2.71 6.32
N PRO A 33 6.92 -2.57 7.58
CA PRO A 33 7.37 -1.26 8.10
C PRO A 33 8.54 -0.64 7.32
N TYR A 34 9.46 -1.45 6.80
CA TYR A 34 10.57 -0.98 5.96
C TYR A 34 10.08 -0.60 4.56
N LEU A 35 9.16 -1.37 3.98
CA LEU A 35 8.52 -1.04 2.71
C LEU A 35 7.72 0.28 2.80
N ALA A 36 6.96 0.47 3.89
CA ALA A 36 6.22 1.69 4.16
C ALA A 36 7.17 2.90 4.34
N SER A 37 8.27 2.71 5.05
CA SER A 37 9.30 3.75 5.21
C SER A 37 9.94 4.15 3.87
N ALA A 38 10.26 3.18 3.01
CA ALA A 38 10.78 3.44 1.67
C ALA A 38 9.76 4.21 0.82
N LEU A 39 8.49 3.79 0.82
CA LEU A 39 7.41 4.50 0.13
C LEU A 39 7.26 5.93 0.64
N THR A 40 7.33 6.14 1.95
CA THR A 40 7.25 7.47 2.58
C THR A 40 8.37 8.38 2.10
N TYR A 41 9.61 7.88 2.11
CA TYR A 41 10.77 8.62 1.64
C TYR A 41 10.62 9.05 0.17
N TYR A 42 10.27 8.11 -0.72
CA TYR A 42 10.07 8.42 -2.13
C TYR A 42 8.84 9.31 -2.37
N ALA A 43 7.77 9.16 -1.60
CA ALA A 43 6.59 10.01 -1.69
C ALA A 43 6.93 11.45 -1.30
N PHE A 44 7.65 11.64 -0.18
CA PHE A 44 8.07 12.96 0.29
C PHE A 44 8.96 13.66 -0.74
N ILE A 45 9.96 12.96 -1.29
CA ILE A 45 10.83 13.51 -2.34
C ILE A 45 10.05 13.80 -3.63
N ALA A 46 9.03 13.00 -3.96
CA ALA A 46 8.21 13.19 -5.15
C ALA A 46 7.20 14.36 -5.01
N ILE A 47 6.94 14.90 -3.82
CA ILE A 47 5.97 16.00 -3.66
C ILE A 47 6.39 17.23 -4.45
N PHE A 48 7.62 17.74 -4.26
CA PHE A 48 8.10 18.94 -4.96
C PHE A 48 8.09 18.78 -6.49
N PRO A 49 8.69 17.70 -7.04
CA PRO A 49 8.49 17.27 -8.42
C PRO A 49 7.07 17.33 -8.98
N LEU A 50 6.15 16.64 -8.31
CA LEU A 50 4.78 16.47 -8.78
C LEU A 50 4.02 17.78 -8.69
N MET A 51 4.32 18.62 -7.69
CA MET A 51 3.80 19.98 -7.62
C MET A 51 4.28 20.83 -8.79
N LEU A 52 5.59 20.86 -9.09
CA LEU A 52 6.12 21.62 -10.24
C LEU A 52 5.52 21.16 -11.56
N LEU A 53 5.40 19.85 -11.76
CA LEU A 53 4.75 19.29 -12.94
C LEU A 53 3.27 19.69 -13.00
N GLY A 54 2.55 19.57 -11.87
CA GLY A 54 1.15 19.91 -11.73
C GLY A 54 0.87 21.38 -12.02
N THR A 55 1.64 22.31 -11.43
CA THR A 55 1.51 23.75 -11.67
C THR A 55 1.87 24.12 -13.11
N SER A 56 2.88 23.47 -13.70
CA SER A 56 3.24 23.69 -15.11
C SER A 56 2.13 23.26 -16.07
N ILE A 57 1.56 22.06 -15.86
CA ILE A 57 0.43 21.56 -16.65
C ILE A 57 -0.78 22.48 -16.49
N LEU A 58 -1.08 22.86 -15.25
CA LEU A 58 -2.19 23.76 -14.93
C LEU A 58 -2.01 25.13 -15.59
N GLY A 59 -0.82 25.71 -15.53
CA GLY A 59 -0.49 26.99 -16.17
C GLY A 59 -0.60 26.93 -17.71
N LEU A 60 -0.28 25.79 -18.33
CA LEU A 60 -0.50 25.59 -19.76
C LEU A 60 -1.98 25.48 -20.12
N ILE A 61 -2.78 24.79 -19.31
CA ILE A 61 -4.24 24.64 -19.52
C ILE A 61 -4.96 25.98 -19.32
N LEU A 62 -4.55 26.77 -18.31
CA LEU A 62 -5.13 28.07 -17.99
C LEU A 62 -4.63 29.21 -18.91
N ARG A 63 -3.69 28.92 -19.80
CA ARG A 63 -3.07 29.92 -20.68
C ARG A 63 -4.13 30.48 -21.64
N GLY A 64 -4.64 31.67 -21.33
CA GLY A 64 -5.70 32.34 -22.10
C GLY A 64 -7.05 32.43 -21.39
N GLU A 65 -7.18 31.90 -20.17
CA GLU A 65 -8.41 31.91 -19.36
C GLU A 65 -8.19 32.60 -17.99
N PRO A 66 -8.10 33.94 -17.94
CA PRO A 66 -7.76 34.68 -16.72
C PRO A 66 -8.75 34.47 -15.56
N GLN A 67 -10.03 34.26 -15.90
CA GLN A 67 -11.10 34.05 -14.92
C GLN A 67 -10.95 32.74 -14.14
N TRP A 68 -10.45 31.68 -14.80
CA TRP A 68 -10.21 30.38 -14.16
C TRP A 68 -8.98 30.43 -13.26
N GLN A 69 -7.96 31.21 -13.66
CA GLN A 69 -6.76 31.42 -12.87
C GLN A 69 -7.08 32.13 -11.55
N GLU A 70 -7.89 33.20 -11.56
CA GLU A 70 -8.33 33.88 -10.34
C GLU A 70 -9.17 32.98 -9.42
N GLN A 71 -10.08 32.16 -9.97
CA GLN A 71 -10.90 31.24 -9.17
C GLN A 71 -10.05 30.16 -8.48
N ILE A 72 -9.02 29.64 -9.16
CA ILE A 72 -8.11 28.65 -8.59
C ILE A 72 -7.19 29.28 -7.53
N LEU A 73 -6.72 30.51 -7.75
CA LEU A 73 -5.92 31.26 -6.79
C LEU A 73 -6.69 31.66 -5.54
N ASN A 74 -8.02 31.76 -5.61
CA ASN A 74 -8.87 32.00 -4.46
C ASN A 74 -9.40 30.70 -3.82
N SER A 75 -8.98 29.54 -4.31
CA SER A 75 -9.38 28.23 -3.79
C SER A 75 -8.42 27.69 -2.71
N ALA A 76 -8.72 26.51 -2.15
CA ALA A 76 -7.86 25.79 -1.22
C ALA A 76 -6.44 25.52 -1.75
N LEU A 77 -6.22 25.59 -3.07
CA LEU A 77 -4.88 25.46 -3.68
C LEU A 77 -3.94 26.61 -3.33
N SER A 78 -4.45 27.78 -2.94
CA SER A 78 -3.66 28.92 -2.46
C SER A 78 -3.01 28.69 -1.09
N GLN A 79 -3.55 27.75 -0.31
CA GLN A 79 -3.02 27.40 1.01
C GLN A 79 -1.76 26.52 0.92
N PHE A 80 -1.42 26.02 -0.28
CA PHE A 80 -0.17 25.32 -0.49
C PHE A 80 0.98 26.32 -0.66
N PRO A 81 1.98 26.33 0.26
CA PRO A 81 2.97 27.41 0.38
C PRO A 81 3.83 27.66 -0.87
N ILE A 82 3.92 26.70 -1.81
CA ILE A 82 4.69 26.85 -3.05
C ILE A 82 3.82 27.40 -4.20
N ILE A 83 2.51 27.15 -4.17
CA ILE A 83 1.59 27.49 -5.27
C ILE A 83 1.19 28.97 -5.18
N GLY A 84 0.94 29.49 -3.97
CA GLY A 84 0.54 30.89 -3.76
C GLY A 84 1.62 31.91 -4.10
N ASP A 85 2.88 31.64 -3.72
CA ASP A 85 3.99 32.57 -3.90
C ASP A 85 4.52 32.65 -5.35
N GLU A 86 4.48 31.54 -6.09
CA GLU A 86 4.94 31.46 -7.49
C GLU A 86 3.87 31.95 -8.48
N LEU A 87 2.57 31.67 -8.25
CA LEU A 87 1.49 32.08 -9.16
C LEU A 87 1.04 33.54 -8.97
N GLY A 88 1.26 34.14 -7.80
CA GLY A 88 0.87 35.52 -7.50
C GLY A 88 1.80 36.59 -8.08
N ARG A 89 2.92 36.20 -8.70
CA ARG A 89 3.91 37.13 -9.27
C ARG A 89 3.75 37.21 -10.79
N PRO A 90 3.56 38.41 -11.37
CA PRO A 90 3.52 38.61 -12.83
C PRO A 90 4.80 38.13 -13.55
N GLU A 91 5.91 38.07 -12.82
CA GLU A 91 7.24 37.65 -13.29
C GLU A 91 7.59 36.20 -12.91
N GLY A 92 6.82 35.53 -12.03
CA GLY A 92 7.11 34.17 -11.52
C GLY A 92 7.07 33.09 -12.60
N LEU A 93 6.35 33.34 -13.70
CA LEU A 93 6.28 32.47 -14.86
C LEU A 93 7.34 32.77 -15.94
N GLN A 94 8.30 33.68 -15.69
CA GLN A 94 9.51 33.80 -16.51
C GLN A 94 10.52 32.71 -16.14
N GLY A 95 10.07 31.46 -16.14
CA GLY A 95 10.95 30.31 -16.00
C GLY A 95 11.88 30.25 -17.21
N SER A 96 13.19 30.34 -16.98
CA SER A 96 14.17 29.95 -17.99
C SER A 96 13.81 28.56 -18.49
N VAL A 97 13.73 28.37 -19.81
CA VAL A 97 13.46 27.04 -20.41
C VAL A 97 14.41 25.98 -19.83
N ALA A 98 15.64 26.37 -19.49
CA ALA A 98 16.60 25.50 -18.81
C ALA A 98 16.19 25.19 -17.35
N GLY A 99 15.69 26.16 -16.59
CA GLY A 99 15.19 25.95 -15.22
C GLY A 99 13.95 25.05 -15.18
N VAL A 100 13.01 25.24 -16.12
CA VAL A 100 11.85 24.35 -16.29
C VAL A 100 12.28 22.96 -16.71
N ALA A 101 13.21 22.83 -17.67
CA ALA A 101 13.71 21.53 -18.11
C ALA A 101 14.45 20.78 -16.98
N VAL A 102 15.29 21.46 -16.21
CA VAL A 102 16.01 20.87 -15.07
C VAL A 102 15.04 20.48 -13.95
N GLY A 103 14.12 21.38 -13.58
CA GLY A 103 13.08 21.13 -12.59
C GLY A 103 12.17 19.97 -13.00
N ALA A 104 11.72 19.93 -14.26
CA ALA A 104 10.92 18.83 -14.80
C ALA A 104 11.69 17.51 -14.84
N THR A 105 12.99 17.52 -15.14
CA THR A 105 13.80 16.30 -15.17
C THR A 105 14.03 15.75 -13.76
N ALA A 106 14.39 16.63 -12.80
CA ALA A 106 14.47 16.27 -11.39
C ALA A 106 13.11 15.78 -10.88
N ALA A 107 12.03 16.39 -11.38
CA ALA A 107 10.67 16.01 -11.03
C ALA A 107 10.32 14.60 -11.48
N LEU A 108 10.50 14.35 -12.78
CA LEU A 108 10.33 13.03 -13.37
C LEU A 108 11.17 11.98 -12.66
N TYR A 109 12.41 12.31 -12.28
CA TYR A 109 13.29 11.40 -11.54
C TYR A 109 12.72 11.04 -10.15
N GLY A 110 12.29 12.04 -9.36
CA GLY A 110 11.69 11.80 -8.04
C GLY A 110 10.38 11.00 -8.12
N ALA A 111 9.48 11.36 -9.04
CA ALA A 111 8.22 10.65 -9.26
C ALA A 111 8.46 9.21 -9.76
N MET A 112 9.47 9.00 -10.61
CA MET A 112 9.86 7.66 -11.04
C MET A 112 10.30 6.77 -9.86
N GLY A 113 11.01 7.35 -8.88
CA GLY A 113 11.40 6.65 -7.65
C GLY A 113 10.19 6.11 -6.87
N LEU A 114 9.14 6.93 -6.70
CA LEU A 114 7.91 6.51 -6.01
C LEU A 114 7.22 5.33 -6.70
N GLY A 115 7.03 5.39 -8.02
CA GLY A 115 6.40 4.29 -8.74
C GLY A 115 7.26 3.01 -8.76
N GLN A 116 8.58 3.15 -8.76
CA GLN A 116 9.49 2.00 -8.63
C GLN A 116 9.41 1.39 -7.23
N ALA A 117 9.35 2.21 -6.18
CA ALA A 117 9.16 1.75 -4.81
C ALA A 117 7.83 1.00 -4.66
N LEU A 118 6.74 1.54 -5.22
CA LEU A 118 5.43 0.90 -5.24
C LEU A 118 5.44 -0.46 -5.96
N GLN A 119 6.08 -0.53 -7.14
CA GLN A 119 6.26 -1.79 -7.86
C GLN A 119 7.09 -2.79 -7.05
N ASN A 120 8.18 -2.35 -6.41
CA ASN A 120 8.96 -3.22 -5.55
C ASN A 120 8.15 -3.75 -4.36
N THR A 121 7.36 -2.92 -3.69
CA THR A 121 6.45 -3.34 -2.63
C THR A 121 5.48 -4.41 -3.12
N GLN A 122 4.88 -4.23 -4.31
CA GLN A 122 4.06 -5.26 -4.94
C GLN A 122 4.84 -6.55 -5.21
N HIS A 123 6.06 -6.46 -5.72
CA HIS A 123 6.88 -7.64 -5.97
C HIS A 123 7.23 -8.41 -4.70
N VAL A 124 7.47 -7.70 -3.58
CA VAL A 124 7.72 -8.32 -2.28
C VAL A 124 6.44 -8.95 -1.73
N ALA A 125 5.34 -8.20 -1.67
CA ALA A 125 4.04 -8.69 -1.20
C ALA A 125 3.60 -9.96 -1.95
N TRP A 126 3.69 -9.94 -3.29
CA TRP A 126 3.35 -11.11 -4.12
C TRP A 126 4.47 -12.17 -4.18
N SER A 127 5.56 -12.00 -3.44
CA SER A 127 6.71 -12.92 -3.43
C SER A 127 7.22 -13.27 -4.84
N VAL A 128 7.24 -12.27 -5.73
CA VAL A 128 7.61 -12.44 -7.14
C VAL A 128 9.10 -12.76 -7.24
N PRO A 129 9.47 -13.91 -7.85
CA PRO A 129 10.86 -14.27 -8.08
C PRO A 129 11.66 -13.15 -8.73
N ARG A 130 12.89 -12.89 -8.26
CA ARG A 130 13.74 -11.80 -8.79
C ARG A 130 13.93 -11.86 -10.30
N ASN A 131 14.08 -13.07 -10.86
CA ASN A 131 14.24 -13.29 -12.29
C ASN A 131 12.97 -12.98 -13.13
N SER A 132 11.81 -12.92 -12.49
CA SER A 132 10.51 -12.70 -13.15
C SER A 132 10.06 -11.24 -13.05
N ARG A 133 10.82 -10.40 -12.35
CA ARG A 133 10.53 -8.96 -12.23
C ARG A 133 10.83 -8.25 -13.57
N PRO A 134 10.07 -7.19 -13.90
CA PRO A 134 10.35 -6.33 -15.05
C PRO A 134 11.82 -5.92 -15.15
N ASN A 135 12.36 -5.86 -16.37
CA ASN A 135 13.68 -5.27 -16.59
C ASN A 135 13.67 -3.77 -16.20
N PRO A 136 14.82 -3.16 -15.87
CA PRO A 136 14.87 -1.79 -15.35
C PRO A 136 14.24 -0.72 -16.25
N VAL A 137 14.29 -0.92 -17.58
CA VAL A 137 13.71 0.02 -18.56
C VAL A 137 12.19 -0.11 -18.60
N TYR A 138 11.68 -1.34 -18.71
CA TYR A 138 10.24 -1.63 -18.71
C TYR A 138 9.59 -1.23 -17.38
N ALA A 139 10.28 -1.43 -16.25
CA ALA A 139 9.82 -0.99 -14.94
C ALA A 139 9.60 0.53 -14.89
N ARG A 140 10.46 1.33 -15.52
CA ARG A 140 10.32 2.80 -15.60
C ARG A 140 9.16 3.23 -16.48
N VAL A 141 8.99 2.60 -17.65
CA VAL A 141 7.83 2.86 -18.53
C VAL A 141 6.53 2.56 -17.79
N LYS A 142 6.50 1.43 -17.07
CA LYS A 142 5.37 1.03 -16.24
C LYS A 142 5.10 2.03 -15.10
N THR A 143 6.15 2.58 -14.47
CA THR A 143 6.00 3.68 -13.51
C THR A 143 5.36 4.90 -14.15
N LEU A 144 5.79 5.31 -15.35
CA LEU A 144 5.21 6.49 -16.02
C LEU A 144 3.71 6.30 -16.27
N ILE A 145 3.29 5.11 -16.73
CA ILE A 145 1.87 4.78 -16.91
C ILE A 145 1.12 4.84 -15.58
N LEU A 146 1.71 4.30 -14.49
CA LEU A 146 1.11 4.36 -13.15
C LEU A 146 0.94 5.80 -12.66
N LEU A 147 1.95 6.67 -12.86
CA LEU A 147 1.89 8.07 -12.47
C LEU A 147 0.83 8.83 -13.26
N VAL A 148 0.76 8.64 -14.58
CA VAL A 148 -0.25 9.24 -15.44
C VAL A 148 -1.64 8.78 -15.00
N THR A 149 -1.82 7.48 -14.77
CA THR A 149 -3.10 6.91 -14.32
C THR A 149 -3.50 7.48 -12.96
N ALA A 150 -2.57 7.59 -12.01
CA ALA A 150 -2.82 8.16 -10.70
C ALA A 150 -3.19 9.66 -10.79
N GLY A 151 -2.50 10.42 -11.63
CA GLY A 151 -2.82 11.83 -11.91
C GLY A 151 -4.22 12.01 -12.49
N PHE A 152 -4.58 11.24 -13.53
CA PHE A 152 -5.94 11.24 -14.09
C PHE A 152 -7.00 10.82 -13.06
N SER A 153 -6.68 9.85 -12.20
CA SER A 153 -7.59 9.40 -11.14
C SER A 153 -7.87 10.53 -10.15
N LEU A 154 -6.82 11.26 -9.73
CA LEU A 154 -6.95 12.40 -8.84
C LEU A 154 -7.80 13.50 -9.48
N LEU A 155 -7.55 13.83 -10.74
CA LEU A 155 -8.37 14.80 -11.49
C LEU A 155 -9.82 14.38 -11.58
N ALA A 156 -10.10 13.10 -11.88
CA ALA A 156 -11.46 12.58 -11.94
C ALA A 156 -12.17 12.67 -10.58
N VAL A 157 -11.49 12.32 -9.49
CA VAL A 157 -12.03 12.44 -8.13
C VAL A 157 -12.30 13.92 -7.79
N SER A 158 -11.39 14.82 -8.12
CA SER A 158 -11.57 16.27 -7.91
C SER A 158 -12.78 16.79 -8.68
N ILE A 159 -12.92 16.46 -9.97
CA ILE A 159 -14.08 16.87 -10.78
C ILE A 159 -15.38 16.35 -10.17
N VAL A 160 -15.45 15.07 -9.81
CA VAL A 160 -16.63 14.48 -9.17
C VAL A 160 -16.95 15.18 -7.85
N SER A 161 -15.94 15.46 -7.03
CA SER A 161 -16.12 16.17 -5.76
C SER A 161 -16.61 17.60 -5.96
N THR A 162 -16.07 18.33 -6.93
CA THR A 162 -16.48 19.71 -7.24
C THR A 162 -17.91 19.75 -7.78
N VAL A 163 -18.24 18.89 -8.75
CA VAL A 163 -19.60 18.80 -9.29
C VAL A 163 -20.60 18.44 -8.18
N ALA A 164 -20.24 17.52 -7.28
CA ALA A 164 -21.07 17.17 -6.13
C ALA A 164 -21.24 18.32 -5.12
N SER A 165 -20.24 19.20 -4.97
CA SER A 165 -20.31 20.34 -4.04
C SER A 165 -21.03 21.57 -4.60
N THR A 166 -21.03 21.75 -5.93
CA THR A 166 -21.51 22.99 -6.58
C THR A 166 -22.92 22.83 -7.17
N THR A 167 -23.36 21.60 -7.40
CA THR A 167 -24.65 21.36 -8.06
C THR A 167 -25.75 21.19 -7.00
N ASP A 168 -26.50 22.25 -6.73
CA ASP A 168 -27.72 22.21 -5.87
C ASP A 168 -28.75 21.17 -6.36
N VAL A 169 -28.70 20.78 -7.64
CA VAL A 169 -29.54 19.76 -8.27
C VAL A 169 -29.40 18.39 -7.60
N PHE A 170 -28.22 18.02 -7.10
CA PHE A 170 -28.08 16.74 -6.37
C PHE A 170 -28.80 16.79 -5.02
N THR A 171 -28.81 17.94 -4.35
CA THR A 171 -29.53 18.14 -3.09
C THR A 171 -31.03 18.36 -3.26
N GLU A 172 -31.49 19.01 -4.33
CA GLU A 172 -32.91 19.27 -4.60
C GLU A 172 -33.65 18.07 -5.21
N VAL A 173 -33.04 17.32 -6.14
CA VAL A 173 -33.73 16.24 -6.88
C VAL A 173 -33.67 14.88 -6.17
N LEU A 174 -32.61 14.60 -5.40
CA LEU A 174 -32.39 13.28 -4.77
C LEU A 174 -32.59 13.27 -3.24
N GLY A 175 -32.90 14.42 -2.63
CA GLY A 175 -33.21 14.54 -1.21
C GLY A 175 -32.01 14.37 -0.26
N SER A 176 -32.26 14.55 1.04
CA SER A 176 -31.25 14.51 2.11
C SER A 176 -30.45 13.20 2.21
N GLY A 177 -30.93 12.12 1.60
CA GLY A 177 -30.26 10.82 1.54
C GLY A 177 -28.93 10.83 0.77
N ILE A 178 -28.73 11.79 -0.14
CA ILE A 178 -27.51 11.87 -0.94
C ILE A 178 -26.25 12.16 -0.13
N LYS A 179 -26.39 12.86 1.00
CA LYS A 179 -25.26 13.14 1.90
C LYS A 179 -24.64 11.86 2.46
N TYR A 180 -25.43 10.79 2.59
CA TYR A 180 -24.93 9.47 3.01
C TYR A 180 -24.43 8.62 1.82
N LEU A 181 -24.87 8.91 0.60
CA LEU A 181 -24.41 8.25 -0.63
C LEU A 181 -23.05 8.79 -1.11
N LEU A 182 -22.74 10.06 -0.81
CA LEU A 182 -21.51 10.69 -1.31
C LEU A 182 -20.22 9.99 -0.81
N PRO A 183 -20.06 9.65 0.49
CA PRO A 183 -18.90 8.89 0.95
C PRO A 183 -18.80 7.50 0.30
N LEU A 184 -19.94 6.84 0.07
CA LEU A 184 -19.98 5.54 -0.60
C LEU A 184 -19.55 5.64 -2.06
N LEU A 185 -19.98 6.68 -2.77
CA LEU A 185 -19.54 6.97 -4.14
C LEU A 185 -18.04 7.27 -4.18
N THR A 186 -17.53 8.08 -3.26
CA THR A 186 -16.09 8.36 -3.13
C THR A 186 -15.31 7.08 -2.89
N ILE A 187 -15.73 6.22 -1.96
CA ILE A 187 -15.10 4.92 -1.71
C ILE A 187 -15.18 4.03 -2.96
N ALA A 188 -16.29 4.06 -3.70
CA ALA A 188 -16.44 3.26 -4.93
C ALA A 188 -15.47 3.71 -6.02
N VAL A 189 -15.36 5.01 -6.25
CA VAL A 189 -14.47 5.60 -7.26
C VAL A 189 -13.01 5.40 -6.86
N VAL A 190 -12.63 5.84 -5.65
CA VAL A 190 -11.26 5.73 -5.12
C VAL A 190 -10.85 4.26 -5.01
N GLY A 191 -11.72 3.39 -4.50
CA GLY A 191 -11.46 1.95 -4.39
C GLY A 191 -11.24 1.29 -5.74
N THR A 192 -12.01 1.67 -6.76
CA THR A 192 -11.80 1.19 -8.14
C THR A 192 -10.45 1.64 -8.68
N PHE A 193 -10.07 2.90 -8.50
CA PHE A 193 -8.79 3.42 -8.94
C PHE A 193 -7.60 2.77 -8.21
N LEU A 194 -7.67 2.63 -6.90
CA LEU A 194 -6.64 1.95 -6.11
C LEU A 194 -6.52 0.46 -6.49
N THR A 195 -7.64 -0.18 -6.80
CA THR A 195 -7.66 -1.54 -7.35
C THR A 195 -6.92 -1.62 -8.68
N MET A 196 -7.18 -0.68 -9.59
CA MET A 196 -6.48 -0.59 -10.86
C MET A 196 -4.99 -0.33 -10.64
N LEU A 197 -4.63 0.59 -9.74
CA LEU A 197 -3.24 0.91 -9.41
C LEU A 197 -2.49 -0.32 -8.92
N PHE A 198 -3.04 -1.08 -7.98
CA PHE A 198 -2.44 -2.32 -7.48
C PHE A 198 -2.33 -3.38 -8.57
N ARG A 199 -3.36 -3.54 -9.39
CA ARG A 199 -3.35 -4.49 -10.51
C ARG A 199 -2.28 -4.13 -11.52
N PHE A 200 -2.15 -2.86 -11.89
CA PHE A 200 -1.13 -2.41 -12.81
C PHE A 200 0.26 -2.50 -12.20
N ALA A 201 0.45 -2.20 -10.91
CA ALA A 201 1.76 -2.26 -10.27
C ALA A 201 2.28 -3.71 -10.14
N ALA A 202 1.41 -4.70 -9.94
CA ALA A 202 1.77 -6.13 -9.91
C ALA A 202 2.35 -6.63 -11.25
N THR A 203 3.29 -7.59 -11.21
CA THR A 203 3.90 -8.17 -12.43
C THR A 203 2.93 -9.09 -13.18
N ASP A 204 2.15 -9.86 -12.43
CA ASP A 204 1.19 -10.80 -12.99
C ASP A 204 -0.16 -10.12 -13.17
N GLN A 205 -0.81 -10.36 -14.30
CA GLN A 205 -2.16 -9.86 -14.55
C GLN A 205 -3.15 -10.60 -13.66
N HIS A 206 -3.39 -10.07 -12.47
CA HIS A 206 -4.45 -10.56 -11.59
C HIS A 206 -5.81 -10.07 -12.07
N SER A 207 -6.85 -10.88 -11.85
CA SER A 207 -8.21 -10.47 -12.14
C SER A 207 -8.62 -9.32 -11.21
N PHE A 208 -9.41 -8.37 -11.71
CA PHE A 208 -9.89 -7.22 -10.93
C PHE A 208 -10.48 -7.65 -9.57
N ARG A 209 -11.25 -8.75 -9.56
CA ARG A 209 -11.84 -9.32 -8.34
C ARG A 209 -10.82 -9.75 -7.27
N ARG A 210 -9.60 -10.10 -7.64
CA ARG A 210 -8.53 -10.49 -6.69
C ARG A 210 -7.77 -9.28 -6.13
N SER A 211 -7.76 -8.17 -6.85
CA SER A 211 -7.10 -6.93 -6.41
C SER A 211 -8.07 -5.96 -5.72
N ALA A 212 -9.38 -6.15 -5.91
CA ALA A 212 -10.42 -5.29 -5.37
C ALA A 212 -10.44 -5.22 -3.85
N PRO A 213 -10.39 -6.32 -3.08
CA PRO A 213 -10.52 -6.27 -1.62
C PRO A 213 -9.55 -5.26 -0.99
N GLY A 214 -8.27 -5.34 -1.34
CA GLY A 214 -7.25 -4.40 -0.88
C GLY A 214 -7.49 -2.96 -1.34
N GLY A 215 -7.86 -2.75 -2.60
CA GLY A 215 -8.13 -1.39 -3.12
C GLY A 215 -9.27 -0.69 -2.38
N TYR A 216 -10.37 -1.40 -2.13
CA TYR A 216 -11.50 -0.89 -1.36
C TYR A 216 -11.17 -0.74 0.12
N THR A 217 -10.42 -1.67 0.72
CA THR A 217 -9.96 -1.51 2.11
C THR A 217 -9.06 -0.27 2.25
N LEU A 218 -8.15 -0.02 1.31
CA LEU A 218 -7.35 1.19 1.31
C LEU A 218 -8.21 2.45 1.16
N ALA A 219 -9.23 2.44 0.29
CA ALA A 219 -10.14 3.58 0.15
C ALA A 219 -10.88 3.89 1.46
N VAL A 220 -11.36 2.86 2.18
CA VAL A 220 -12.01 3.03 3.49
C VAL A 220 -11.02 3.57 4.51
N MET A 221 -9.84 2.96 4.62
CA MET A 221 -8.80 3.45 5.54
C MET A 221 -8.44 4.91 5.20
N TRP A 222 -8.30 5.25 3.92
CA TRP A 222 -7.97 6.61 3.46
C TRP A 222 -9.02 7.63 3.86
N GLN A 223 -10.30 7.28 3.73
CA GLN A 223 -11.40 8.12 4.20
C GLN A 223 -11.35 8.35 5.71
N LEU A 224 -11.08 7.28 6.50
CA LEU A 224 -10.92 7.39 7.95
C LEU A 224 -9.72 8.27 8.32
N LEU A 225 -8.61 8.15 7.60
CA LEU A 225 -7.42 8.98 7.81
C LEU A 225 -7.70 10.45 7.54
N GLN A 226 -8.47 10.78 6.50
CA GLN A 226 -8.86 12.18 6.24
C GLN A 226 -9.75 12.74 7.35
N LEU A 227 -10.72 11.97 7.83
CA LEU A 227 -11.59 12.38 8.94
C LEU A 227 -10.80 12.60 10.22
N ALA A 228 -9.91 11.67 10.56
CA ALA A 228 -9.02 11.78 11.72
C ALA A 228 -8.04 12.95 11.57
N GLY A 229 -7.51 13.17 10.37
CA GLY A 229 -6.61 14.28 10.05
C GLY A 229 -7.28 15.64 10.19
N ALA A 230 -8.50 15.80 9.67
CA ALA A 230 -9.29 17.02 9.83
C ALA A 230 -9.57 17.32 11.31
N ALA A 231 -10.04 16.32 12.06
CA ALA A 231 -10.28 16.46 13.49
C ALA A 231 -9.00 16.79 14.28
N TYR A 232 -7.85 16.25 13.88
CA TYR A 232 -6.56 16.57 14.50
C TYR A 232 -6.15 18.03 14.25
N VAL A 233 -6.25 18.49 13.00
CA VAL A 233 -5.93 19.87 12.63
C VAL A 233 -6.80 20.87 13.39
N ASP A 234 -8.11 20.62 13.45
CA ASP A 234 -9.07 21.52 14.11
C ASP A 234 -8.82 21.66 15.61
N ASN A 235 -8.33 20.62 16.27
CA ASN A 235 -8.15 20.60 17.74
C ASN A 235 -6.72 20.92 18.22
N VAL A 236 -5.70 20.71 17.38
CA VAL A 236 -4.29 20.70 17.84
C VAL A 236 -3.43 21.78 17.18
N LEU A 237 -3.82 22.35 16.03
CA LEU A 237 -3.00 23.36 15.32
C LEU A 237 -3.28 24.82 15.71
N VAL A 238 -4.05 25.06 16.77
CA VAL A 238 -4.26 26.41 17.32
C VAL A 238 -3.23 26.64 18.44
N ASP A 239 -2.42 27.70 18.31
CA ASP A 239 -1.41 28.22 19.26
C ASP A 239 0.00 27.57 19.34
N THR A 240 0.82 27.70 18.28
CA THR A 240 2.28 27.54 18.39
C THR A 240 3.09 28.61 17.65
N SER A 241 4.29 28.92 18.14
CA SER A 241 5.23 29.91 17.59
C SER A 241 5.74 29.55 16.18
N SER A 242 6.20 30.55 15.40
CA SER A 242 6.44 30.41 13.95
C SER A 242 7.49 29.36 13.55
N MET A 243 8.51 29.12 14.38
CA MET A 243 9.55 28.12 14.08
C MET A 243 9.06 26.68 14.34
N THR A 244 8.23 26.48 15.36
CA THR A 244 7.58 25.19 15.66
C THR A 244 6.62 24.78 14.54
N LYS A 245 6.01 25.75 13.85
CA LYS A 245 5.06 25.49 12.75
C LYS A 245 5.72 24.80 11.55
N THR A 246 6.87 25.26 11.07
CA THR A 246 7.52 24.66 9.89
C THR A 246 8.02 23.25 10.17
N PHE A 247 8.69 23.04 11.32
CA PHE A 247 9.12 21.69 11.73
C PHE A 247 7.94 20.75 11.96
N GLY A 248 6.89 21.25 12.63
CA GLY A 248 5.65 20.49 12.85
C GLY A 248 4.95 20.12 11.54
N LEU A 249 4.92 21.01 10.55
CA LEU A 249 4.35 20.74 9.23
C LEU A 249 5.11 19.63 8.51
N VAL A 250 6.44 19.70 8.47
CA VAL A 250 7.26 18.68 7.80
C VAL A 250 7.13 17.33 8.49
N LEU A 251 7.22 17.28 9.82
CA LEU A 251 7.06 16.04 10.58
C LEU A 251 5.64 15.47 10.46
N GLY A 252 4.62 16.33 10.50
CA GLY A 252 3.23 15.96 10.29
C GLY A 252 2.99 15.38 8.90
N LEU A 253 3.57 15.99 7.86
CA LEU A 253 3.51 15.50 6.49
C LEU A 253 4.19 14.13 6.37
N ILE A 254 5.40 13.96 6.92
CA ILE A 254 6.09 12.66 6.92
C ILE A 254 5.25 11.61 7.65
N GLY A 255 4.68 11.94 8.82
CA GLY A 255 3.80 11.06 9.57
C GLY A 255 2.55 10.66 8.79
N PHE A 256 1.91 11.63 8.14
CA PHE A 256 0.73 11.39 7.30
C PHE A 256 1.04 10.48 6.11
N LEU A 257 2.15 10.75 5.40
CA LEU A 257 2.64 9.91 4.31
C LEU A 257 2.98 8.50 4.80
N TRP A 258 3.58 8.38 5.99
CA TRP A 258 3.92 7.09 6.58
C TRP A 258 2.69 6.26 6.93
N ILE A 259 1.68 6.86 7.55
CA ILE A 259 0.40 6.18 7.84
C ILE A 259 -0.25 5.73 6.52
N GLY A 260 -0.30 6.61 5.52
CA GLY A 260 -0.79 6.26 4.17
C GLY A 260 -0.01 5.12 3.51
N ALA A 261 1.32 5.11 3.66
CA ALA A 261 2.17 4.04 3.15
C ALA A 261 1.93 2.70 3.87
N VAL A 262 1.79 2.71 5.19
CA VAL A 262 1.44 1.51 5.99
C VAL A 262 0.10 0.94 5.54
N MET A 263 -0.92 1.80 5.40
CA MET A 263 -2.24 1.40 4.90
C MET A 263 -2.15 0.81 3.50
N ALA A 264 -1.34 1.40 2.62
CA ALA A 264 -1.13 0.89 1.27
C ALA A 264 -0.50 -0.51 1.31
N VAL A 265 0.57 -0.72 2.08
CA VAL A 265 1.22 -2.04 2.21
C VAL A 265 0.22 -3.07 2.78
N LEU A 266 -0.49 -2.74 3.86
CA LEU A 266 -1.51 -3.63 4.45
C LEU A 266 -2.59 -4.03 3.43
N ALA A 267 -3.05 -3.08 2.62
CA ALA A 267 -4.02 -3.34 1.56
C ALA A 267 -3.46 -4.27 0.46
N MET A 268 -2.17 -4.18 0.16
CA MET A 268 -1.51 -5.14 -0.74
C MET A 268 -1.49 -6.53 -0.10
N GLU A 269 -1.15 -6.63 1.18
CA GLU A 269 -1.14 -7.92 1.89
C GLU A 269 -2.53 -8.57 1.96
N ILE A 270 -3.59 -7.78 2.13
CA ILE A 270 -4.99 -8.26 2.06
C ILE A 270 -5.25 -8.96 0.72
N ASN A 271 -4.82 -8.37 -0.39
CA ASN A 271 -4.98 -8.97 -1.71
C ASN A 271 -4.21 -10.29 -1.83
N VAL A 272 -2.97 -10.34 -1.35
CA VAL A 272 -2.15 -11.55 -1.48
C VAL A 272 -2.67 -12.67 -0.58
N VAL A 273 -2.96 -12.36 0.68
CA VAL A 273 -3.52 -13.30 1.66
C VAL A 273 -4.80 -13.88 1.08
N GLY A 274 -5.73 -13.02 0.65
CA GLY A 274 -6.98 -13.33 -0.03
C GLY A 274 -6.81 -14.25 -1.24
N ALA A 275 -5.96 -13.85 -2.18
CA ALA A 275 -5.77 -14.57 -3.45
C ALA A 275 -5.05 -15.91 -3.28
N ARG A 276 -4.10 -16.02 -2.35
CA ARG A 276 -3.31 -17.23 -2.11
C ARG A 276 -3.83 -18.10 -0.97
N ARG A 277 -4.93 -17.70 -0.32
CA ARG A 277 -5.53 -18.41 0.82
C ARG A 277 -4.52 -18.69 1.93
N LEU A 278 -3.78 -17.66 2.37
CA LEU A 278 -2.72 -17.78 3.38
C LEU A 278 -3.24 -17.75 4.83
N TRP A 279 -4.44 -18.27 5.08
CA TRP A 279 -5.04 -18.38 6.40
C TRP A 279 -5.74 -19.75 6.56
N PRO A 280 -5.94 -20.25 7.79
CA PRO A 280 -5.41 -19.74 9.06
C PRO A 280 -3.92 -20.02 9.21
N ARG A 281 -3.18 -19.14 9.90
CA ARG A 281 -1.77 -19.33 10.29
C ARG A 281 -1.68 -19.75 11.75
N ALA A 282 -0.65 -20.51 12.11
CA ALA A 282 -0.39 -20.89 13.49
C ALA A 282 0.11 -19.68 14.31
N LEU A 283 -0.55 -19.38 15.44
CA LEU A 283 -0.37 -18.16 16.23
C LEU A 283 1.04 -18.00 16.81
N LEU A 284 1.70 -19.10 17.13
CA LEU A 284 3.03 -19.07 17.75
C LEU A 284 4.19 -19.03 16.75
N THR A 285 3.90 -19.11 15.44
CA THR A 285 4.94 -19.15 14.39
C THR A 285 5.93 -17.99 14.43
N PRO A 286 5.56 -16.74 14.77
CA PRO A 286 6.54 -15.65 14.82
C PRO A 286 7.43 -15.69 16.09
N PHE A 287 7.06 -16.49 17.09
CA PHE A 287 7.66 -16.44 18.43
C PHE A 287 8.46 -17.68 18.78
N THR A 288 8.20 -18.83 18.15
CA THR A 288 8.89 -20.08 18.43
C THR A 288 8.80 -21.07 17.27
N ASP A 289 9.86 -21.87 17.10
CA ASP A 289 9.91 -22.98 16.14
C ASP A 289 9.15 -24.23 16.62
N ASN A 290 8.70 -24.22 17.89
CA ASN A 290 7.95 -25.31 18.47
C ASN A 290 6.44 -25.19 18.16
N VAL A 291 6.10 -25.32 16.89
CA VAL A 291 4.73 -25.18 16.37
C VAL A 291 4.43 -26.22 15.31
N GLU A 292 3.16 -26.58 15.18
CA GLU A 292 2.65 -27.31 14.03
C GLU A 292 2.24 -26.32 12.94
N LEU A 293 3.02 -26.30 11.86
CA LEU A 293 2.78 -25.41 10.73
C LEU A 293 1.51 -25.82 9.99
N THR A 294 0.66 -24.83 9.72
CA THR A 294 -0.50 -25.02 8.84
C THR A 294 -0.09 -25.09 7.37
N ASP A 295 -0.99 -25.56 6.50
CA ASP A 295 -0.77 -25.49 5.04
C ASP A 295 -0.62 -24.06 4.53
N ALA A 296 -1.21 -23.08 5.22
CA ALA A 296 -1.03 -21.67 4.90
C ALA A 296 0.39 -21.20 5.23
N ASP A 297 0.94 -21.59 6.38
CA ASP A 297 2.30 -21.27 6.79
C ASP A 297 3.32 -21.90 5.83
N ARG A 298 3.16 -23.19 5.52
CA ARG A 298 4.01 -23.90 4.55
C ARG A 298 4.00 -23.24 3.18
N ARG A 299 2.83 -22.78 2.70
CA ARG A 299 2.70 -22.04 1.43
C ARG A 299 3.37 -20.66 1.47
N ALA A 300 3.21 -19.91 2.57
CA ALA A 300 3.83 -18.60 2.74
C ALA A 300 5.36 -18.71 2.75
N TYR A 301 5.92 -19.57 3.61
CA TYR A 301 7.36 -19.74 3.72
C TYR A 301 8.00 -20.32 2.45
N ALA A 302 7.32 -21.27 1.79
CA ALA A 302 7.78 -21.75 0.49
C ALA A 302 7.80 -20.63 -0.58
N ALA A 303 6.87 -19.68 -0.54
CA ALA A 303 6.86 -18.54 -1.44
C ALA A 303 8.03 -17.58 -1.16
N TYR A 304 8.39 -17.35 0.11
CA TYR A 304 9.54 -16.51 0.47
C TYR A 304 10.87 -17.09 -0.04
N ALA A 305 11.06 -18.40 0.07
CA ALA A 305 12.23 -19.07 -0.50
C ALA A 305 12.27 -18.93 -2.04
N ARG A 306 11.14 -19.20 -2.71
CA ARG A 306 11.05 -19.10 -4.18
C ARG A 306 11.21 -17.67 -4.71
N MET A 307 10.87 -16.65 -3.91
CA MET A 307 11.09 -15.24 -4.24
C MET A 307 12.58 -14.94 -4.48
N GLN A 308 13.48 -15.66 -3.82
CA GLN A 308 14.92 -15.48 -3.96
C GLN A 308 15.52 -16.07 -5.24
N ARG A 309 14.72 -16.69 -6.11
CA ARG A 309 15.21 -17.20 -7.40
C ARG A 309 15.70 -16.06 -8.31
N HIS A 310 16.97 -16.09 -8.68
CA HIS A 310 17.65 -15.08 -9.50
C HIS A 310 17.72 -15.44 -10.99
N LYS A 311 17.69 -16.73 -11.34
CA LYS A 311 17.76 -17.17 -12.75
C LYS A 311 16.53 -17.97 -13.18
N GLY A 312 16.20 -17.93 -14.46
CA GLY A 312 15.07 -18.69 -15.03
C GLY A 312 15.24 -20.21 -14.95
N PHE A 313 16.49 -20.68 -14.99
CA PHE A 313 16.86 -22.08 -14.89
C PHE A 313 17.15 -22.54 -13.44
N GLU A 314 17.08 -21.63 -12.46
CA GLU A 314 17.29 -21.96 -11.05
C GLU A 314 16.01 -22.57 -10.46
N LYS A 315 16.14 -23.70 -9.77
CA LYS A 315 15.02 -24.40 -9.13
C LYS A 315 15.19 -24.32 -7.62
N VAL A 316 14.20 -23.75 -6.93
CA VAL A 316 14.14 -23.68 -5.46
C VAL A 316 13.03 -24.59 -4.97
N SER A 317 13.39 -25.66 -4.28
CA SER A 317 12.47 -26.57 -3.58
C SER A 317 12.57 -26.37 -2.08
N VAL A 318 11.43 -26.41 -1.38
CA VAL A 318 11.36 -26.35 0.08
C VAL A 318 10.79 -27.68 0.56
N VAL A 319 11.53 -28.33 1.44
CA VAL A 319 11.16 -29.61 2.07
C VAL A 319 11.06 -29.35 3.57
N TRP A 320 10.04 -29.92 4.20
CA TRP A 320 9.77 -29.76 5.62
C TRP A 320 10.07 -31.06 6.35
N GLU A 321 11.03 -31.02 7.26
CA GLU A 321 11.24 -32.11 8.21
C GLU A 321 10.22 -32.03 9.35
N PRO A 322 9.93 -33.14 10.05
CA PRO A 322 9.03 -33.12 11.19
C PRO A 322 9.45 -32.11 12.26
N GLY A 323 8.53 -31.21 12.60
CA GLY A 323 8.77 -30.18 13.62
C GLY A 323 8.98 -30.78 15.03
N PRO A 324 9.53 -30.04 16.00
CA PRO A 324 9.68 -30.51 17.38
C PRO A 324 8.35 -30.90 18.04
N ALA A 325 7.24 -30.22 17.69
CA ALA A 325 5.89 -30.56 18.13
C ALA A 325 5.40 -31.88 17.50
N GLU A 326 5.53 -32.02 16.18
CA GLU A 326 5.15 -33.23 15.44
C GLU A 326 5.95 -34.47 15.90
N ARG A 327 7.24 -34.29 16.21
CA ARG A 327 8.10 -35.37 16.74
C ARG A 327 7.61 -35.88 18.09
N ARG A 328 7.26 -34.99 19.03
CA ARG A 328 6.74 -35.39 20.34
C ARG A 328 5.44 -36.17 20.24
N HIS A 329 4.52 -35.73 19.38
CA HIS A 329 3.27 -36.45 19.16
C HIS A 329 3.51 -37.86 18.61
N ARG A 330 4.54 -38.05 17.76
CA ARG A 330 4.90 -39.37 17.26
C ARG A 330 5.48 -40.25 18.36
N THR A 331 6.41 -39.74 19.17
CA THR A 331 7.01 -40.50 20.29
C THR A 331 5.98 -40.88 21.37
N GLU A 332 4.96 -40.07 21.58
CA GLU A 332 3.89 -40.34 22.55
C GLU A 332 2.84 -41.36 22.06
N HIS A 333 2.74 -41.63 20.75
CA HIS A 333 1.70 -42.50 20.18
C HIS A 333 2.25 -43.74 19.46
N GLU A 334 3.54 -43.75 19.10
CA GLU A 334 4.30 -44.92 18.69
C GLU A 334 5.45 -45.07 19.69
N PRO A 335 5.27 -45.76 20.84
CA PRO A 335 6.42 -46.20 21.61
C PRO A 335 7.25 -47.07 20.67
N GLU A 336 8.53 -46.75 20.54
CA GLU A 336 9.47 -47.57 19.76
C GLU A 336 9.24 -49.03 20.15
N HIS A 337 8.82 -49.85 19.19
CA HIS A 337 8.89 -51.29 19.35
C HIS A 337 10.36 -51.60 19.54
N GLU A 338 10.75 -51.74 20.80
CA GLU A 338 12.03 -52.25 21.24
C GLU A 338 12.25 -53.54 20.44
N HIS A 339 13.22 -53.50 19.52
CA HIS A 339 13.67 -54.69 18.83
C HIS A 339 14.19 -55.65 19.90
N GLU A 340 13.35 -56.60 20.34
CA GLU A 340 13.83 -57.79 21.04
C GLU A 340 14.93 -58.40 20.17
N PRO A 341 16.15 -58.58 20.69
CA PRO A 341 17.14 -59.36 19.99
C PRO A 341 16.59 -60.78 19.93
N VAL A 342 16.29 -61.26 18.72
CA VAL A 342 16.10 -62.68 18.47
C VAL A 342 17.40 -63.36 18.83
N GLU A 343 17.47 -63.88 20.05
CA GLU A 343 18.56 -64.72 20.52
C GLU A 343 18.53 -65.98 19.65
N GLY A 344 19.44 -65.98 18.67
CA GLY A 344 19.59 -67.05 17.72
C GLY A 344 19.96 -68.33 18.46
N ASP A 345 19.04 -69.28 18.39
CA ASP A 345 19.22 -70.68 18.71
C ASP A 345 20.56 -71.18 18.12
N ARG A 346 21.51 -71.53 18.99
CA ARG A 346 22.76 -72.19 18.63
C ARG A 346 22.88 -73.48 19.42
N ALA A 347 22.65 -74.57 18.68
CA ALA A 347 23.23 -75.92 18.76
C ALA A 347 23.05 -76.75 20.04
#